data_AF-A0A963CYM2-F1
#
_entry.id   AF-A0A963CYM2-F1
#
_cell.length_a   1.000
_cell.length_b   1.000
_cell.length_c   1.000
_cell.angle_alpha   90.00
_cell.angle_beta   90.00
_cell.angle_gamma   90.00
#
_symmetry.space_group_name_H-M   'P 1'
#
loop_
_entity.id
_entity.type
_entity.pdbx_description
1 polymer ?
#
loop_
_entity_poly.entity_id
_entity_poly.type
_entity_poly.pdbx_seq_one_letter_code
_entity_poly.pdbx_strand_id
1 'polypeptide(L)'
;FVAHTDVVMVKEFFTGLMGFSFGTLPVDVPLIVHLLLVAVLMLLFPFSKLLHVPGLFFSPGRNQVDNPREKRHLAPWAKAMEEQKN
;
A
#
# COMPACT_ATOMS: atom_id res chain seq x y z
N PHE A 1 8.34 -33.58 5.98
CA PHE A 1 7.93 -32.33 5.32
C PHE A 1 7.93 -32.55 3.81
N VAL A 2 6.91 -32.07 3.09
CA VAL A 2 6.62 -32.43 1.68
C VAL A 2 7.57 -31.76 0.66
N ALA A 3 8.17 -30.62 1.00
CA ALA A 3 9.30 -30.04 0.27
C ALA A 3 10.12 -29.17 1.23
N HIS A 4 11.44 -29.15 1.09
CA HIS A 4 12.34 -28.35 1.92
C HIS A 4 13.10 -27.36 1.06
N THR A 5 12.55 -26.16 0.90
CA THR A 5 13.19 -25.08 0.14
C THR A 5 14.37 -24.51 0.92
N ASP A 6 15.47 -24.30 0.21
CA ASP A 6 16.64 -23.62 0.76
C ASP A 6 16.38 -22.12 0.90
N VAL A 7 15.94 -21.71 2.10
CA VAL A 7 15.65 -20.32 2.43
C VAL A 7 16.89 -19.42 2.43
N VAL A 8 18.09 -19.98 2.63
CA VAL A 8 19.35 -19.20 2.61
C VAL A 8 19.63 -18.78 1.17
N MET A 9 19.51 -19.71 0.23
CA MET A 9 19.70 -19.42 -1.19
C MET A 9 18.63 -18.47 -1.74
N VAL A 10 17.37 -18.57 -1.27
CA VAL A 10 16.33 -17.56 -1.59
C VAL A 10 16.73 -16.17 -1.11
N LYS A 11 17.20 -16.05 0.14
CA LYS A 11 17.65 -14.76 0.71
C LYS A 11 18.82 -14.17 -0.08
N GLU A 12 19.80 -14.99 -0.44
CA GLU A 12 20.95 -14.56 -1.24
C GLU A 12 20.53 -14.05 -2.61
N PHE A 13 19.62 -14.77 -3.30
CA PHE A 13 19.07 -14.33 -4.57
C PHE A 13 18.42 -12.94 -4.49
N PHE A 14 17.53 -12.71 -3.52
CA PHE A 14 16.87 -11.40 -3.37
C PHE A 14 17.84 -10.30 -2.90
N THR A 15 18.86 -10.65 -2.11
CA THR A 15 19.92 -9.71 -1.72
C THR A 15 20.73 -9.27 -2.92
N GLY A 16 21.11 -10.22 -3.80
CA GLY A 16 21.75 -9.93 -5.08
C GLY A 16 20.87 -9.10 -6.00
N LEU A 17 19.58 -9.44 -6.10
CA LEU A 17 18.60 -8.69 -6.92
C LEU A 17 18.52 -7.21 -6.54
N MET A 18 18.54 -6.89 -5.24
CA MET A 18 18.59 -5.49 -4.76
C MET A 18 19.87 -4.76 -5.18
N GLY A 19 20.99 -5.50 -5.29
CA GLY A 19 22.27 -4.98 -5.77
C GLY A 19 22.50 -5.11 -7.27
N PHE A 20 21.46 -5.42 -8.06
CA PHE A 20 21.56 -5.70 -9.51
C PHE A 20 22.55 -6.81 -9.88
N SER A 21 22.78 -7.76 -8.98
CA SER A 21 23.59 -8.97 -9.20
C SER A 21 22.69 -10.20 -9.19
N PHE A 22 22.52 -10.82 -10.36
CA PHE A 22 21.63 -11.98 -10.49
C PHE A 22 22.32 -13.26 -10.01
N GLY A 23 21.79 -13.86 -8.97
CA GLY A 23 22.22 -15.17 -8.45
C GLY A 23 21.35 -16.33 -8.95
N THR A 24 21.61 -17.52 -8.44
CA THR A 24 20.80 -18.72 -8.69
C THR A 24 19.61 -18.77 -7.73
N LEU A 25 18.41 -19.08 -8.27
CA LEU A 25 17.21 -19.30 -7.46
C LEU A 25 16.95 -20.81 -7.27
N PRO A 26 16.50 -21.27 -6.08
CA PRO A 26 16.10 -22.66 -5.90
C PRO A 26 14.94 -23.03 -6.82
N VAL A 27 15.06 -24.16 -7.50
CA VAL A 27 14.08 -24.65 -8.49
C VAL A 27 13.01 -25.54 -7.86
N ASP A 28 12.65 -25.28 -6.60
CA ASP A 28 11.56 -25.97 -5.94
C ASP A 28 10.22 -25.57 -6.57
N VAL A 29 9.46 -26.55 -7.07
CA VAL A 29 8.18 -26.29 -7.76
C VAL A 29 7.22 -25.41 -6.94
N PRO A 30 7.01 -25.64 -5.63
CA PRO A 30 6.12 -24.78 -4.84
C PRO A 30 6.60 -23.33 -4.74
N LEU A 31 7.92 -23.12 -4.62
CA LEU A 31 8.51 -21.78 -4.57
C LEU A 31 8.30 -21.05 -5.90
N ILE A 32 8.58 -21.72 -7.02
CA ILE A 32 8.44 -21.13 -8.35
C ILE A 32 6.98 -20.75 -8.63
N VAL A 33 6.03 -21.63 -8.31
CA VAL A 33 4.60 -21.33 -8.44
C VAL A 33 4.21 -20.13 -7.56
N HIS A 34 4.68 -20.09 -6.31
CA HIS A 34 4.42 -18.95 -5.41
C HIS A 34 4.96 -17.63 -5.98
N LEU A 35 6.22 -17.60 -6.39
CA LEU A 35 6.86 -16.39 -6.92
C LEU A 35 6.22 -15.91 -8.23
N LEU A 36 5.76 -16.83 -9.08
CA LEU A 36 4.95 -16.49 -10.26
C LEU A 36 3.66 -15.78 -9.85
N LEU A 37 2.91 -16.34 -8.89
CA LEU A 37 1.68 -15.72 -8.41
C LEU A 37 1.93 -14.33 -7.81
N VAL A 38 3.03 -14.16 -7.07
CA VAL A 38 3.46 -12.86 -6.53
C VAL A 38 3.80 -11.88 -7.65
N ALA A 39 4.52 -12.31 -8.69
CA ALA A 39 4.85 -11.45 -9.83
C ALA A 39 3.59 -11.00 -10.60
N VAL A 40 2.64 -11.92 -10.82
CA VAL A 40 1.32 -11.60 -11.39
C VAL A 40 0.57 -10.63 -10.50
N LEU A 41 0.57 -10.85 -9.18
CA LEU A 41 -0.05 -9.95 -8.23
C LEU A 41 0.55 -8.55 -8.31
N MET A 42 1.88 -8.41 -8.37
CA MET A 42 2.57 -7.13 -8.49
C MET A 42 2.21 -6.40 -9.80
N LEU A 43 2.04 -7.12 -10.91
CA LEU A 43 1.59 -6.56 -12.19
C LEU A 43 0.14 -6.03 -12.11
N LEU A 44 -0.75 -6.77 -11.45
CA LEU A 44 -2.16 -6.41 -11.30
C LEU A 44 -2.41 -5.41 -10.17
N PHE A 45 -1.48 -5.30 -9.22
CA PHE A 45 -1.56 -4.47 -8.02
C PHE A 45 -2.03 -3.04 -8.31
N PRO A 46 -1.45 -2.27 -9.27
CA PRO A 46 -1.85 -0.89 -9.54
C PRO A 46 -3.26 -0.74 -10.12
N PHE A 47 -3.86 -1.82 -10.63
CA PHE A 47 -5.23 -1.80 -11.17
C PHE A 47 -6.26 -2.43 -10.21
N SER A 48 -5.81 -2.85 -9.04
CA SER A 48 -6.63 -3.60 -8.09
C SER A 48 -7.14 -2.73 -6.93
N LYS A 49 -8.07 -3.28 -6.14
CA LYS A 49 -8.51 -2.65 -4.88
C LYS A 49 -7.38 -2.54 -3.83
N LEU A 50 -6.27 -3.25 -4.00
CA LEU A 50 -5.14 -3.23 -3.06
C LEU A 50 -4.31 -1.94 -3.14
N LEU A 51 -4.45 -1.15 -4.22
CA LEU A 51 -3.81 0.16 -4.34
C LEU A 51 -4.30 1.15 -3.27
N HIS A 52 -5.40 0.86 -2.57
CA HIS A 52 -5.94 1.74 -1.54
C HIS A 52 -5.10 1.77 -0.23
N VAL A 53 -4.18 0.82 -0.02
CA VAL A 53 -3.43 0.68 1.26
C VAL A 53 -2.59 1.91 1.61
N PRO A 54 -1.82 2.55 0.70
CA PRO A 54 -1.14 3.80 0.99
C PRO A 54 -2.09 4.93 1.44
N GLY A 55 -3.33 4.96 0.94
CA GLY A 55 -4.34 5.95 1.31
C GLY A 55 -4.70 5.96 2.79
N LEU A 56 -4.46 4.85 3.50
CA LEU A 56 -4.66 4.76 4.95
C LEU A 56 -3.69 5.68 5.73
N PHE A 57 -2.45 5.81 5.24
CA PHE A 57 -1.44 6.69 5.86
C PHE A 57 -1.71 8.17 5.57
N PHE A 58 -2.31 8.46 4.42
CA PHE A 58 -2.68 9.82 4.00
C PHE A 58 -4.14 10.18 4.31
N SER A 59 -4.81 9.42 5.18
CA SER A 59 -6.20 9.70 5.54
C SER A 59 -6.29 11.04 6.29
N PRO A 60 -7.09 12.02 5.82
CA PRO A 60 -7.25 13.31 6.47
C PRO A 60 -7.61 13.19 7.95
N GLY A 61 -8.42 12.19 8.32
CA GLY A 61 -8.85 11.96 9.71
C GLY A 61 -7.72 11.66 10.70
N ARG A 62 -6.49 11.36 10.26
CA ARG A 62 -5.33 11.20 11.15
C ARG A 62 -4.63 12.50 11.53
N ASN A 63 -4.74 13.53 10.70
CA ASN A 63 -4.09 14.84 10.93
C ASN A 63 -5.09 16.01 10.97
N GLN A 64 -6.39 15.72 10.95
CA GLN A 64 -7.44 16.71 11.01
C GLN A 64 -7.69 17.12 12.47
N VAL A 65 -7.54 18.41 12.76
CA VAL A 65 -7.84 18.99 14.07
C VAL A 65 -9.35 18.93 14.31
N ASP A 66 -9.76 18.30 15.42
CA ASP A 66 -11.17 18.22 15.83
C ASP A 66 -11.55 19.44 16.67
N ASN A 67 -11.77 20.58 16.01
CA ASN A 67 -12.22 21.83 16.66
C ASN A 67 -13.53 22.44 16.12
N PRO A 68 -14.53 21.65 15.68
CA PRO A 68 -15.76 22.18 15.07
C PRO A 68 -16.58 23.08 16.01
N ARG A 69 -16.37 22.96 17.33
CA ARG A 69 -17.02 23.80 18.36
C ARG A 69 -16.28 25.11 18.62
N GLU A 70 -15.00 25.19 18.29
CA GLU A 70 -14.17 26.39 18.50
C GLU A 70 -14.06 27.22 17.23
N LYS A 71 -13.94 26.56 16.06
CA LYS A 71 -13.99 27.20 14.74
C LYS A 71 -15.20 26.69 13.97
N ARG A 72 -16.20 27.56 13.84
CA ARG A 72 -17.32 27.29 12.94
C ARG A 72 -16.87 27.50 11.49
N HIS A 73 -16.65 26.40 10.78
CA HIS A 73 -16.37 26.42 9.34
C HIS A 73 -17.68 26.59 8.56
N LEU A 74 -18.00 27.83 8.20
CA LEU A 74 -19.15 28.14 7.35
C LEU A 74 -18.76 28.09 5.89
N ALA A 75 -19.56 27.38 5.09
CA ALA A 75 -19.50 27.52 3.65
C ALA A 75 -19.97 28.92 3.23
N PRO A 76 -19.46 29.48 2.12
CA PRO A 76 -19.83 30.83 1.67
C PRO A 76 -21.34 31.05 1.52
N TRP A 77 -22.09 30.03 1.09
CA TRP A 77 -23.55 30.10 0.94
C TRP A 77 -24.27 30.26 2.30
N ALA A 78 -23.77 29.60 3.35
CA ALA A 78 -24.37 29.68 4.69
C ALA A 78 -24.13 31.05 5.33
N LYS A 79 -22.97 31.65 5.04
CA LYS A 79 -22.64 33.00 5.47
C LYS A 79 -23.57 34.05 4.86
N ALA A 80 -23.84 33.95 3.56
CA ALA A 80 -24.75 34.86 2.86
C ALA A 80 -26.19 34.82 3.40
N MET A 81 -26.67 33.65 3.82
CA MET A 81 -28.01 33.51 4.42
C MET A 81 -28.11 34.12 5.83
N GLU A 82 -27.04 34.08 6.62
CA GLU A 82 -27.03 34.74 7.94
C GLU A 82 -26.91 36.26 7.83
N GLU A 83 -26.15 36.77 6.87
CA GLU A 83 -26.05 38.21 6.59
C GLU A 83 -27.39 38.80 6.13
N GLN A 84 -28.23 38.03 5.42
CA GLN A 84 -29.58 38.45 5.03
C GLN A 84 -30.61 38.43 6.18
N LYS A 85 -30.31 37.74 7.28
CA LYS A 85 -31.24 37.55 8.40
C LYS A 85 -31.09 38.62 9.50
N ASN A 86 -30.01 39.40 9.47
CA ASN A 86 -29.74 40.55 10.35
C ASN A 86 -30.16 41.86 9.69
#